data_AF-A0A2D2DTM1-F1
#
_entry.id   AF-A0A2D2DTM1-F1
#
_cell.length_a   1.000
_cell.length_b   1.000
_cell.length_c   1.000
_cell.angle_alpha   90.00
_cell.angle_beta   90.00
_cell.angle_gamma   90.00
#
_symmetry.space_group_name_H-M   'P 1'
#
loop_
_entity.id
_entity.type
_entity.pdbx_description
1 polymer ?
#
loop_
_entity_poly.entity_id
_entity_poly.type
_entity_poly.pdbx_seq_one_letter_code
_entity_poly.pdbx_strand_id
1 'polypeptide(L)'
;MHKTNVNTEVLDTQADILAKSQSIASDVHQQSQDIETQILDAKILIEAIFSTIDRMHGLSSAAMHSINTINCFATCALRNLELVAEANSAVLTMTAGGAA
;
A
#
# COMPACT_ATOMS: atom_id res chain seq x y z
N MET A 1 -30.51 3.92 44.84
CA MET A 1 -29.25 3.23 44.54
C MET A 1 -29.22 2.78 43.07
N HIS A 2 -29.05 3.72 42.12
CA HIS A 2 -29.15 3.41 40.67
C HIS A 2 -27.96 3.95 39.85
N LYS A 3 -26.92 4.49 40.51
CA LYS A 3 -25.75 5.10 39.85
C LYS A 3 -24.62 4.12 39.53
N THR A 4 -24.66 2.91 40.10
CA THR A 4 -23.56 1.94 39.96
C THR A 4 -23.60 1.19 38.63
N ASN A 5 -24.76 1.07 37.97
CA ASN A 5 -24.89 0.27 36.74
C ASN A 5 -24.51 1.06 35.47
N VAL A 6 -24.84 2.36 35.42
CA VAL A 6 -24.57 3.22 34.25
C VAL A 6 -23.07 3.46 34.06
N ASN A 7 -22.31 3.59 35.14
CA ASN A 7 -20.86 3.78 35.04
C ASN A 7 -20.14 2.51 34.54
N THR A 8 -20.63 1.32 34.89
CA THR A 8 -20.06 0.05 34.43
C THR A 8 -20.35 -0.17 32.95
N GLU A 9 -21.58 0.07 32.49
CA GLU A 9 -21.95 -0.05 31.07
C GLU A 9 -21.17 0.93 30.16
N VAL A 10 -20.90 2.15 30.64
CA VAL A 10 -20.09 3.14 29.91
C VAL A 10 -18.62 2.71 29.85
N LEU A 11 -18.06 2.16 30.93
CA LEU A 11 -16.68 1.65 30.97
C LEU A 11 -16.50 0.43 30.05
N ASP A 12 -17.46 -0.50 30.06
CA ASP A 12 -17.44 -1.68 29.20
C ASP A 12 -17.55 -1.31 27.73
N THR A 13 -18.39 -0.33 27.40
CA THR A 13 -18.52 0.20 26.03
C THR A 13 -17.21 0.86 25.56
N GLN A 14 -16.53 1.62 26.42
CA GLN A 14 -15.24 2.22 26.09
C GLN A 14 -14.14 1.17 25.88
N ALA A 15 -14.11 0.12 26.72
CA ALA A 15 -13.16 -0.97 26.59
C ALA A 15 -13.35 -1.74 25.27
N ASP A 16 -14.60 -2.00 24.88
CA ASP A 16 -14.92 -2.68 23.62
C ASP A 16 -14.55 -1.84 22.38
N ILE A 17 -14.74 -0.51 22.44
CA ILE A 17 -14.30 0.42 21.38
C ILE A 17 -12.77 0.43 21.25
N LEU A 18 -12.06 0.46 22.38
CA LEU A 18 -10.58 0.42 22.40
C LEU A 18 -10.05 -0.88 21.81
N ALA A 19 -10.62 -2.03 22.22
CA ALA A 19 -10.22 -3.33 21.69
C ALA A 19 -10.46 -3.44 20.17
N LYS A 20 -11.62 -2.96 19.68
CA LYS A 20 -11.92 -2.92 18.25
C LYS A 20 -10.97 -2.02 17.47
N SER A 21 -10.66 -0.84 18.03
CA SER A 21 -9.73 0.11 17.40
C SER A 21 -8.31 -0.48 17.29
N GLN A 22 -7.86 -1.19 18.31
CA GLN A 22 -6.58 -1.91 18.29
C GLN A 22 -6.56 -3.03 17.26
N SER A 23 -7.66 -3.80 17.14
CA SER A 23 -7.80 -4.83 16.11
C SER A 23 -7.70 -4.24 14.71
N ILE A 24 -8.44 -3.15 14.43
CA ILE A 24 -8.41 -2.47 13.13
C ILE A 24 -7.01 -1.94 12.82
N ALA A 25 -6.33 -1.32 13.80
CA ALA A 25 -4.97 -0.83 13.62
C ALA A 25 -3.99 -1.96 13.28
N SER A 26 -4.13 -3.12 13.91
CA SER A 26 -3.33 -4.32 13.61
C SER A 26 -3.60 -4.83 12.19
N ASP A 27 -4.86 -4.90 11.78
CA ASP A 27 -5.22 -5.38 10.43
C ASP A 27 -4.71 -4.43 9.35
N VAL A 28 -4.81 -3.11 9.58
CA VAL A 28 -4.25 -2.10 8.67
C VAL A 28 -2.73 -2.23 8.59
N HIS A 29 -2.06 -2.47 9.72
CA HIS A 29 -0.62 -2.67 9.73
C HIS A 29 -0.20 -3.87 8.89
N GLN A 30 -0.89 -5.01 9.03
CA GLN A 30 -0.62 -6.20 8.23
C GLN A 30 -0.85 -5.95 6.74
N GLN A 31 -2.01 -5.38 6.37
CA GLN A 31 -2.30 -5.07 4.96
C GLN A 31 -1.28 -4.11 4.36
N SER A 32 -0.78 -3.17 5.16
CA SER A 32 0.24 -2.23 4.72
C SER A 32 1.57 -2.93 4.40
N GLN A 33 1.99 -3.90 5.22
CA GLN A 33 3.18 -4.72 4.94
C GLN A 33 3.00 -5.58 3.68
N ASP A 34 1.79 -6.11 3.46
CA ASP A 34 1.47 -6.88 2.25
C ASP A 34 1.55 -5.99 1.01
N ILE A 35 1.05 -4.74 1.10
CA ILE A 35 1.16 -3.73 0.02
C ILE A 35 2.63 -3.39 -0.25
N GLU A 36 3.45 -3.18 0.77
CA GLU A 36 4.89 -2.91 0.60
C GLU A 36 5.60 -4.06 -0.14
N THR A 37 5.27 -5.30 0.22
CA THR A 37 5.81 -6.49 -0.46
C THR A 37 5.38 -6.53 -1.93
N GLN A 38 4.10 -6.31 -2.22
CA GLN A 38 3.60 -6.28 -3.59
C GLN A 38 4.21 -5.15 -4.43
N ILE A 39 4.47 -3.99 -3.83
CA ILE A 39 5.16 -2.89 -4.49
C ILE A 39 6.59 -3.29 -4.86
N LEU A 40 7.31 -3.95 -3.95
CA LEU A 40 8.66 -4.45 -4.21
C LEU A 40 8.67 -5.46 -5.35
N ASP A 41 7.77 -6.45 -5.30
CA ASP A 41 7.65 -7.48 -6.34
C ASP A 41 7.33 -6.84 -7.71
N ALA A 42 6.41 -5.88 -7.75
CA ALA A 42 6.06 -5.18 -8.97
C ALA A 42 7.24 -4.36 -9.53
N LYS A 43 8.05 -3.73 -8.67
CA LYS A 43 9.27 -3.03 -9.08
C LYS A 43 10.28 -3.99 -9.73
N ILE A 44 10.51 -5.16 -9.12
CA ILE A 44 11.40 -6.20 -9.67
C ILE A 44 10.94 -6.64 -11.07
N LEU A 45 9.63 -6.87 -11.24
CA LEU A 45 9.07 -7.25 -12.54
C LEU A 45 9.25 -6.15 -13.60
N ILE A 46 9.07 -4.89 -13.22
CA ILE A 46 9.25 -3.76 -14.15
C ILE A 46 10.73 -3.55 -14.50
N GLU A 47 11.64 -3.69 -13.54
CA GLU A 47 13.09 -3.67 -13.80
C GLU A 47 13.51 -4.79 -14.77
N ALA A 48 12.92 -5.98 -14.64
CA ALA A 48 13.13 -7.07 -15.59
C ALA A 48 12.61 -6.73 -17.00
N ILE A 49 11.51 -5.97 -17.13
CA ILE A 49 11.03 -5.47 -18.42
C ILE A 49 12.07 -4.52 -19.04
N PHE A 50 12.59 -3.55 -18.29
CA PHE A 50 13.62 -2.65 -18.80
C PHE A 50 14.89 -3.38 -19.22
N SER A 51 15.39 -4.27 -18.37
CA SER A 51 16.53 -5.14 -18.65
C SER A 51 16.33 -6.02 -19.90
N THR A 52 15.08 -6.39 -20.22
CA THR A 52 14.75 -7.12 -21.45
C THR A 52 14.75 -6.19 -22.66
N ILE A 53 14.13 -5.00 -22.53
CA ILE A 53 14.10 -3.96 -23.57
C ILE A 53 15.52 -3.53 -23.95
N ASP A 54 16.39 -3.31 -22.97
CA ASP A 54 17.77 -2.87 -23.18
C ASP A 54 18.61 -3.88 -23.98
N ARG A 55 18.23 -5.16 -23.97
CA ARG A 55 18.91 -6.21 -24.75
C ARG A 55 18.32 -6.36 -26.16
N MET A 56 17.21 -5.70 -26.46
CA MET A 56 16.57 -5.78 -27.77
C MET A 56 17.29 -4.84 -28.75
N HIS A 57 17.98 -5.44 -29.72
CA HIS A 57 18.75 -4.73 -30.73
C HIS A 57 18.43 -5.25 -32.13
N GLY A 58 18.71 -4.44 -33.15
CA GLY A 58 18.50 -4.83 -34.56
C GLY A 58 17.04 -4.97 -34.97
N LEU A 59 16.11 -4.42 -34.18
CA LEU A 59 14.68 -4.42 -34.48
C LEU A 59 14.35 -3.44 -35.61
N SER A 60 13.32 -3.77 -36.38
CA SER A 60 12.75 -2.85 -37.37
C SER A 60 12.13 -1.62 -36.68
N SER A 61 12.00 -0.50 -37.41
CA SER A 61 11.44 0.74 -36.87
C SER A 61 10.04 0.57 -36.28
N ALA A 62 9.20 -0.30 -36.87
CA ALA A 62 7.87 -0.58 -36.36
C ALA A 62 7.90 -1.31 -35.01
N ALA A 63 8.82 -2.27 -34.86
CA ALA A 63 9.00 -2.98 -33.58
C ALA A 63 9.59 -2.06 -32.50
N MET A 64 10.54 -1.19 -32.85
CA MET A 64 11.09 -0.18 -31.92
C MET A 64 10.03 0.79 -31.39
N HIS A 65 9.04 1.16 -32.21
CA HIS A 65 7.95 2.01 -31.75
C HIS A 65 7.12 1.34 -30.64
N SER A 66 6.78 0.06 -30.80
CA SER A 66 6.09 -0.72 -29.76
C SER A 66 6.94 -0.87 -28.49
N ILE A 67 8.24 -1.10 -28.64
CA ILE A 67 9.19 -1.17 -27.51
C ILE A 67 9.19 0.13 -26.72
N ASN A 68 9.31 1.27 -27.40
CA ASN A 68 9.29 2.59 -26.76
C ASN A 68 7.97 2.85 -26.02
N THR A 69 6.86 2.35 -26.57
CA THR A 69 5.54 2.45 -25.94
C THR A 69 5.47 1.62 -24.66
N ILE A 70 5.96 0.37 -24.69
CA ILE A 70 6.07 -0.49 -23.50
C ILE A 70 6.97 0.15 -22.45
N ASN A 71 8.12 0.70 -22.86
CA ASN A 71 9.05 1.38 -21.97
C ASN A 71 8.39 2.59 -21.26
N CYS A 72 7.59 3.37 -22.00
CA CYS A 72 6.82 4.47 -21.44
C CYS A 72 5.80 3.97 -20.40
N PHE A 73 5.02 2.94 -20.73
CA PHE A 73 4.05 2.37 -19.78
C PHE A 73 4.71 1.80 -18.53
N ALA A 74 5.83 1.08 -18.67
CA ALA A 74 6.61 0.55 -17.55
C ALA A 74 7.13 1.68 -16.65
N THR A 75 7.60 2.79 -17.23
CA THR A 75 8.03 3.97 -16.47
C THR A 75 6.88 4.60 -15.69
N CYS A 76 5.72 4.76 -16.33
CA CYS A 76 4.51 5.24 -15.65
C CYS A 76 4.05 4.30 -14.53
N ALA A 77 4.17 2.99 -14.74
CA ALA A 77 3.83 1.99 -13.73
C ALA A 77 4.75 2.11 -12.50
N LEU A 78 6.06 2.27 -12.68
CA LEU A 78 6.97 2.54 -11.54
C LEU A 78 6.56 3.78 -10.77
N ARG A 79 6.23 4.87 -11.46
CA ARG A 79 5.79 6.10 -10.80
C ARG A 79 4.51 5.87 -9.99
N ASN A 80 3.56 5.12 -10.52
CA ASN A 80 2.34 4.78 -9.80
C ASN A 80 2.63 3.95 -8.54
N LEU A 81 3.59 3.01 -8.59
CA LEU A 81 3.99 2.24 -7.40
C LEU A 81 4.56 3.13 -6.30
N GLU A 82 5.29 4.19 -6.65
CA GLU A 82 5.78 5.19 -5.67
C GLU A 82 4.62 5.94 -5.00
N LEU A 83 3.60 6.34 -5.78
CA LEU A 83 2.42 7.01 -5.25
C LEU A 83 1.61 6.10 -4.33
N VAL A 84 1.49 4.80 -4.66
CA VAL A 84 0.85 3.82 -3.79
C VAL A 84 1.65 3.65 -2.49
N ALA A 85 2.99 3.61 -2.55
CA ALA A 85 3.83 3.52 -1.35
C ALA A 85 3.63 4.74 -0.43
N GLU A 86 3.58 5.95 -1.01
CA GLU A 86 3.31 7.19 -0.27
C GLU A 86 1.93 7.17 0.40
N ALA A 87 0.89 6.79 -0.35
CA ALA A 87 -0.46 6.68 0.19
C ALA A 87 -0.56 5.62 1.30
N ASN A 88 0.11 4.49 1.15
CA ASN A 88 0.16 3.43 2.15
C ASN A 88 0.82 3.90 3.46
N SER A 89 1.94 4.63 3.35
CA SER A 89 2.63 5.24 4.50
C SER A 89 1.76 6.29 5.21
N ALA A 90 1.01 7.09 4.46
CA ALA A 90 0.07 8.05 5.01
C ALA A 90 -1.06 7.36 5.80
N VAL A 91 -1.63 6.27 5.26
CA VAL A 91 -2.64 5.46 5.96
C VAL A 91 -2.09 4.90 7.27
N LEU A 92 -0.89 4.31 7.25
CA LEU A 92 -0.24 3.82 8.48
C LEU A 92 -0.05 4.91 9.53
N THR A 93 0.38 6.09 9.11
CA THR A 93 0.58 7.22 10.03
C THR A 93 -0.74 7.67 10.66
N MET A 94 -1.80 7.73 9.87
CA MET A 94 -3.14 8.10 10.35
C MET A 94 -3.73 7.05 11.30
N THR A 95 -3.51 5.77 11.05
CA THR A 95 -4.05 4.70 11.89
C THR A 95 -3.23 4.46 13.16
N ALA A 96 -1.91 4.67 13.11
CA ALA A 96 -1.06 4.69 14.31
C ALA A 96 -1.29 5.94 15.17
N GLY A 97 -1.65 7.07 14.54
CA GLY A 97 -1.93 8.35 15.20
C GLY A 97 -3.34 8.50 15.77
N GLY A 98 -4.19 7.45 15.74
CA GLY A 98 -5.58 7.46 16.21
C GLY A 98 -5.81 7.68 17.72
N ALA A 99 -4.81 8.24 18.43
CA ALA A 99 -4.91 8.74 19.79
C ALA A 99 -4.47 10.21 19.81
N ALA A 100 -5.32 11.09 19.28
CA ALA A 100 -5.31 12.53 19.57
C ALA A 100 -6.73 12.97 19.93
#